data_AF-A0A3B1B251-F1
#
_entry.id   AF-A0A3B1B251-F1
#
_cell.length_a   1.000
_cell.length_b   1.000
_cell.length_c   1.000
_cell.angle_alpha   90.00
_cell.angle_beta   90.00
_cell.angle_gamma   90.00
#
_symmetry.space_group_name_H-M   'P 1'
#
loop_
_entity.id
_entity.type
_entity.pdbx_description
1 polymer ?
#
loop_
_entity_poly.entity_id
_entity_poly.type
_entity_poly.pdbx_seq_one_letter_code
_entity_poly.pdbx_strand_id
1 'polypeptide(L)'
;MTHFLVTDENPKGYRMEDILKIIRKDIFLRTTKIMEDERPEAQTVMDNNVRILGLMSEAIAIAENSTAILEKSFGPSRSGEPRIGT
;
A
#
# COMPACT_ATOMS: atom_id res chain seq x y z
N MET A 1 3.03 1.73 18.72
CA MET A 1 2.08 1.35 17.65
C MET A 1 2.32 2.22 16.42
N THR A 2 2.07 1.75 15.19
CA THR A 2 2.22 2.59 13.98
C THR A 2 1.21 3.73 13.99
N HIS A 3 1.65 5.00 13.97
CA HIS A 3 0.77 6.18 14.00
C HIS A 3 -0.20 6.29 12.80
N PHE A 4 0.05 5.55 11.73
CA PHE A 4 -0.65 5.74 10.45
C PHE A 4 -1.73 4.70 10.16
N LEU A 5 -1.62 3.49 10.69
CA LEU A 5 -2.54 2.40 10.36
C LEU A 5 -3.74 2.37 11.30
N VAL A 6 -4.87 1.83 10.81
CA VAL A 6 -6.00 1.47 11.67
C VAL A 6 -5.54 0.45 12.69
N THR A 7 -5.68 0.80 13.96
CA THR A 7 -5.48 -0.06 15.12
C THR A 7 -6.52 0.27 16.17
N ASP A 8 -6.57 -0.52 17.24
CA ASP A 8 -7.42 -0.24 18.40
C ASP A 8 -7.12 1.13 19.04
N GLU A 9 -5.86 1.54 19.06
CA GLU A 9 -5.42 2.86 19.56
C GLU A 9 -5.56 3.98 18.51
N ASN A 10 -5.78 3.63 17.24
CA ASN A 10 -5.92 4.58 16.14
C ASN A 10 -7.08 4.19 15.18
N PRO A 11 -8.33 4.31 15.61
CA PRO A 11 -9.49 3.89 14.81
C PRO A 11 -9.72 4.77 13.57
N LYS A 12 -9.05 5.93 13.48
CA LYS A 12 -9.09 6.85 12.33
C LYS A 12 -7.86 6.71 11.41
N GLY A 13 -7.03 5.70 11.63
CA GLY A 13 -5.88 5.42 10.78
C GLY A 13 -6.26 5.06 9.34
N TYR A 14 -5.27 4.95 8.48
CA TYR A 14 -5.40 4.43 7.13
C TYR A 14 -5.41 2.90 7.14
N ARG A 15 -6.12 2.28 6.20
CA ARG A 15 -5.90 0.86 5.95
C ARG A 15 -4.58 0.67 5.22
N MET A 16 -4.04 -0.53 5.27
CA MET A 16 -2.76 -0.84 4.62
C MET A 16 -2.82 -0.56 3.13
N GLU A 17 -3.88 -0.98 2.46
CA GLU A 17 -4.11 -0.73 1.03
C GLU A 17 -4.17 0.77 0.70
N ASP A 18 -4.66 1.61 1.60
CA ASP A 18 -4.74 3.06 1.39
C ASP A 18 -3.34 3.68 1.40
N ILE A 19 -2.48 3.28 2.34
CA ILE A 19 -1.07 3.72 2.40
C ILE A 19 -0.29 3.22 1.17
N LEU A 20 -0.45 1.95 0.81
CA LEU A 20 0.22 1.38 -0.37
C LEU A 20 -0.19 2.11 -1.65
N LYS A 21 -1.47 2.48 -1.80
CA LYS A 21 -1.95 3.29 -2.94
C LYS A 21 -1.30 4.68 -2.97
N ILE A 22 -1.10 5.33 -1.82
CA ILE A 22 -0.41 6.62 -1.73
C ILE A 22 1.05 6.48 -2.19
N ILE A 23 1.76 5.46 -1.69
CA ILE A 23 3.16 5.20 -2.08
C ILE A 23 3.25 4.91 -3.59
N ARG A 24 2.36 4.06 -4.13
CA ARG A 24 2.31 3.75 -5.56
C ARG A 24 2.12 5.01 -6.41
N LYS A 25 1.22 5.91 -5.99
CA LYS A 25 1.00 7.20 -6.66
C LYS A 25 2.28 8.05 -6.67
N ASP A 26 2.97 8.16 -5.54
CA ASP A 26 4.21 8.96 -5.45
C ASP A 26 5.32 8.41 -6.35
N ILE A 27 5.51 7.09 -6.37
CA ILE A 27 6.47 6.43 -7.27
C ILE A 27 6.13 6.72 -8.73
N PHE A 28 4.85 6.60 -9.11
CA PHE A 28 4.41 6.88 -10.48
C PHE A 28 4.74 8.33 -10.88
N LEU A 29 4.43 9.31 -10.03
CA LEU A 29 4.73 10.74 -10.28
C LEU A 29 6.23 11.05 -10.38
N ARG A 30 7.09 10.29 -9.69
CA ARG A 30 8.55 10.42 -9.83
C ARG A 30 9.04 9.78 -11.12
N THR A 31 8.46 8.64 -11.47
CA THR A 31 8.79 7.89 -12.68
C THR A 31 8.52 8.73 -13.94
N THR A 32 7.39 9.44 -13.99
CA THR A 32 7.07 10.32 -15.13
C THR A 32 8.06 11.47 -15.33
N LYS A 33 8.82 11.88 -14.30
CA LYS A 33 9.81 12.97 -14.43
C LYS A 33 11.08 12.57 -15.17
N ILE A 34 11.35 11.26 -15.28
CA ILE A 34 12.56 10.73 -15.90
C ILE A 34 12.26 9.89 -17.15
N MET A 35 11.01 9.92 -17.64
CA MET A 35 10.56 9.00 -18.69
C MET A 35 11.16 9.24 -20.07
N GLU A 36 11.61 10.46 -20.35
CA GLU A 36 12.25 10.84 -21.61
C GLU A 36 13.79 10.91 -21.50
N ASP A 37 14.35 10.55 -20.34
CA ASP A 37 15.79 10.62 -20.09
C ASP A 37 16.50 9.35 -20.58
N GLU A 38 17.18 9.45 -21.72
CA GLU A 38 17.85 8.32 -22.39
C GLU A 38 19.18 7.90 -21.75
N ARG A 39 19.65 8.60 -20.70
CA ARG A 39 20.90 8.23 -20.02
C ARG A 39 20.77 6.84 -19.40
N PRO A 40 21.81 5.97 -19.47
CA PRO A 40 21.74 4.60 -18.95
C PRO A 40 21.31 4.51 -17.47
N GLU A 41 21.73 5.48 -16.65
CA GLU A 41 21.37 5.56 -15.24
C GLU A 41 19.88 5.85 -15.06
N ALA A 42 19.31 6.74 -15.88
CA ALA A 42 17.90 7.07 -15.84
C ALA A 42 17.02 5.90 -16.31
N GLN A 43 17.45 5.21 -17.37
CA GLN A 43 16.79 3.98 -17.85
C GLN A 43 16.82 2.87 -16.78
N THR A 44 17.95 2.70 -16.08
CA THR A 44 18.05 1.73 -14.98
C THR A 44 17.09 2.07 -13.83
N VAL A 45 16.98 3.35 -13.46
CA VAL A 45 16.03 3.79 -12.42
C VAL A 45 14.58 3.61 -12.88
N MET A 46 14.28 3.86 -14.16
CA MET A 46 12.97 3.60 -14.76
C MET A 46 12.57 2.12 -14.61
N ASP A 47 13.45 1.20 -15.02
CA ASP A 47 13.20 -0.25 -14.91
C ASP A 47 12.93 -0.69 -13.47
N ASN A 48 13.72 -0.17 -12.52
CA ASN A 48 13.51 -0.43 -11.09
C ASN A 48 12.15 0.09 -10.62
N ASN A 49 11.76 1.30 -11.02
CA ASN A 49 10.47 1.88 -10.65
C ASN A 49 9.30 1.08 -11.24
N VAL A 50 9.38 0.65 -12.50
CA VAL A 50 8.38 -0.22 -13.14
C VAL A 50 8.22 -1.53 -12.36
N ARG A 51 9.33 -2.17 -11.98
CA ARG A 51 9.29 -3.40 -11.17
C ARG A 51 8.65 -3.15 -9.81
N ILE A 52 9.01 -2.06 -9.12
CA ILE A 52 8.41 -1.71 -7.82
C ILE A 52 6.91 -1.45 -7.98
N LEU A 53 6.46 -0.74 -9.02
CA LEU A 53 5.05 -0.49 -9.28
C LEU A 53 4.25 -1.79 -9.50
N GLY A 54 4.86 -2.81 -10.13
CA GLY A 54 4.29 -4.16 -10.23
C GLY A 54 4.09 -4.79 -8.84
N LEU A 55 5.15 -4.86 -8.04
CA LEU A 55 5.10 -5.40 -6.68
C LEU A 55 4.10 -4.66 -5.78
N MET A 56 4.01 -3.33 -5.92
CA MET A 56 3.04 -2.51 -5.20
C MET A 56 1.60 -2.87 -5.58
N SER A 57 1.36 -3.19 -6.85
CA SER A 57 0.02 -3.58 -7.31
C SER A 57 -0.39 -4.95 -6.75
N GLU A 58 0.54 -5.91 -6.71
CA GLU A 58 0.32 -7.20 -6.05
C GLU A 58 0.07 -7.04 -4.55
N ALA A 59 0.89 -6.24 -3.86
CA ALA A 59 0.73 -5.99 -2.43
C ALA A 59 -0.62 -5.33 -2.08
N ILE A 60 -1.08 -4.37 -2.90
CA ILE A 60 -2.40 -3.75 -2.74
C ILE A 60 -3.51 -4.79 -2.90
N ALA A 61 -3.46 -5.63 -3.93
CA ALA A 61 -4.48 -6.67 -4.14
C ALA A 61 -4.53 -7.67 -2.96
N ILE A 62 -3.37 -8.07 -2.44
CA ILE A 62 -3.27 -8.96 -1.27
C ILE A 62 -3.86 -8.28 -0.02
N ALA A 63 -3.56 -6.99 0.20
CA ALA A 63 -4.10 -6.23 1.33
C ALA A 63 -5.63 -6.06 1.25
N GLU A 64 -6.15 -5.71 0.07
CA GLU A 64 -7.59 -5.59 -0.17
C GLU A 64 -8.32 -6.93 0.04
N ASN A 65 -7.75 -8.03 -0.45
CA ASN A 65 -8.29 -9.37 -0.22
C ASN A 65 -8.28 -9.73 1.27
N SER A 66 -7.21 -9.39 2.00
CA SER A 66 -7.12 -9.61 3.44
C SER A 66 -8.21 -8.83 4.19
N THR A 67 -8.41 -7.55 3.84
CA THR A 67 -9.50 -6.74 4.38
C THR A 67 -10.87 -7.35 4.09
N ALA A 68 -11.10 -7.83 2.86
CA ALA A 68 -12.36 -8.47 2.48
C ALA A 68 -12.61 -9.78 3.24
N ILE A 69 -11.58 -10.61 3.47
CA ILE A 69 -11.67 -11.84 4.26
C ILE A 69 -12.02 -11.53 5.72
N LEU A 70 -11.38 -10.51 6.30
CA LEU A 70 -11.64 -10.08 7.68
C LEU A 70 -13.07 -9.58 7.83
N GLU A 71 -13.52 -8.72 6.92
CA GLU A 71 -14.89 -8.20 6.93
C GLU A 71 -15.93 -9.31 6.78
N LYS A 72 -15.71 -10.25 5.85
CA LYS A 72 -16.61 -11.38 5.63
C LYS A 72 -16.68 -12.32 6.83
N SER A 73 -15.55 -12.56 7.51
CA SER A 73 -15.44 -13.56 8.58
C SER A 73 -15.83 -13.02 9.95
N PHE A 74 -15.53 -11.73 10.22
CA PHE A 74 -15.65 -11.13 11.56
C PHE A 74 -16.53 -9.87 11.56
N GLY A 75 -17.00 -9.40 10.40
CA GLY A 75 -17.72 -8.15 10.27
C GLY A 75 -16.82 -6.91 10.37
N PRO A 76 -17.43 -5.73 10.55
CA PRO A 76 -16.70 -4.48 10.59
C PRO A 76 -15.77 -4.41 11.79
N SER A 77 -14.63 -3.75 11.61
CA SER A 77 -13.68 -3.49 12.69
C SER A 77 -14.39 -2.76 13.84
N ARG A 78 -14.24 -3.29 15.06
CA ARG A 78 -14.71 -2.65 16.29
C ARG A 78 -13.51 -2.03 17.00
N SER A 79 -13.70 -0.83 17.55
CA SER A 79 -12.63 -0.14 18.25
C SER A 79 -12.27 -0.87 19.53
N GLY A 80 -11.00 -1.24 19.72
CA GLY A 80 -10.54 -1.87 20.97
C GLY A 80 -10.61 -3.39 20.97
N GLU A 81 -11.03 -4.02 19.87
CA GLU A 81 -11.15 -5.48 19.77
C GLU A 81 -10.41 -5.98 18.52
N PRO A 82 -9.30 -6.74 18.68
CA PRO A 82 -8.62 -7.33 17.54
C PRO A 82 -9.53 -8.33 16.84
N ARG A 83 -9.61 -8.24 15.50
CA ARG A 83 -10.39 -9.21 14.69
C ARG A 83 -9.73 -10.58 14.63
N ILE A 84 -8.40 -10.62 14.63
CA ILE A 84 -7.56 -11.82 14.67
C ILE A 84 -6.35 -11.53 15.55
N GLY A 85 -5.94 -12.51 16.35
CA GLY A 85 -4.84 -12.38 17.30
C GLY A 85 -5.32 -12.02 18.69
N THR A 86 -4.37 -11.95 19.62
CA THR A 86 -4.58 -11.62 21.04
C THR A 86 -3.82 -10.37 21.41
#